data_AF-A0A3M1IZN4-F1
#
_entry.id   AF-A0A3M1IZN4-F1
#
_cell.length_a   1.000
_cell.length_b   1.000
_cell.length_c   1.000
_cell.angle_alpha   90.00
_cell.angle_beta   90.00
_cell.angle_gamma   90.00
#
_symmetry.space_group_name_H-M   'P 1'
#
loop_
_entity.id
_entity.type
_entity.pdbx_description
1 polymer ?
#
loop_
_entity_poly.entity_id
_entity_poly.type
_entity_poly.pdbx_seq_one_letter_code
_entity_poly.pdbx_strand_id
1 'polypeptide(L)' 'GGESYAMLPARALKWLESVTRDTIAVTHGGINRCLRCHLEDLPRSEVAHLKVPQDKVLVIDNGKTGWV' A
#
# COMPACT_ATOMS: atom_id res chain seq x y z
N GLY A 1 -8.66 -2.82 -20.37
CA GLY A 1 -8.99 -3.73 -19.27
C GLY A 1 -8.54 -3.11 -17.96
N GLY A 2 -9.31 -3.25 -16.88
CA GLY A 2 -8.96 -2.75 -15.55
C GLY A 2 -8.51 -3.87 -14.60
N GLU A 3 -7.82 -3.52 -13.53
CA GLU A 3 -7.42 -4.43 -12.44
C GLU A 3 -8.27 -4.12 -11.19
N SER A 4 -8.80 -5.15 -10.52
CA SER A 4 -9.61 -4.97 -9.32
C SER A 4 -8.74 -5.00 -8.05
N TYR A 5 -9.28 -4.49 -6.94
CA TYR A 5 -8.63 -4.64 -5.62
C TYR A 5 -8.60 -6.09 -5.10
N ALA A 6 -9.25 -7.04 -5.78
CA ALA A 6 -9.07 -8.46 -5.51
C ALA A 6 -7.79 -9.02 -6.20
N MET A 7 -7.34 -8.39 -7.29
CA MET A 7 -6.17 -8.82 -8.07
C MET A 7 -4.90 -8.06 -7.68
N LEU A 8 -5.01 -6.74 -7.55
CA LEU A 8 -3.90 -5.83 -7.29
C LEU A 8 -3.04 -6.19 -6.07
N PRO A 9 -3.59 -6.70 -4.93
CA PRO A 9 -2.80 -7.01 -3.75
C PRO A 9 -1.67 -8.01 -4.03
N ALA A 10 -1.91 -9.04 -4.84
CA ALA A 10 -0.91 -10.07 -5.11
C ALA A 10 0.39 -9.48 -5.68
N ARG A 11 0.28 -8.51 -6.59
CA ARG A 11 1.43 -7.83 -7.18
C ARG A 11 2.06 -6.81 -6.22
N ALA A 12 1.24 -6.07 -5.47
CA ALA A 12 1.71 -5.08 -4.51
C ALA A 12 2.53 -5.74 -3.39
N LEU A 13 2.06 -6.86 -2.85
CA LEU A 13 2.74 -7.60 -1.78
C LEU A 13 3.99 -8.30 -2.27
N LYS A 14 3.96 -8.91 -3.45
CA LYS A 14 5.16 -9.48 -4.07
C LYS A 14 6.26 -8.44 -4.29
N TRP A 15 5.88 -7.21 -4.65
CA TRP A 15 6.84 -6.11 -4.73
C TRP A 15 7.39 -5.76 -3.35
N LEU A 16 6.54 -5.64 -2.32
CA LEU A 16 6.96 -5.34 -0.96
C LEU A 16 7.96 -6.38 -0.42
N GLU A 17 7.70 -7.67 -0.63
CA GLU A 17 8.59 -8.77 -0.24
C GLU A 17 9.97 -8.72 -0.92
N SER A 18 10.07 -8.07 -2.08
CA SER A 18 11.34 -7.91 -2.81
C SER A 18 12.19 -6.74 -2.31
N VAL A 19 11.65 -5.87 -1.44
CA VAL A 19 12.35 -4.70 -0.90
C VAL A 19 13.25 -5.13 0.25
N THR A 20 14.56 -5.11 0.02
CA THR A 20 15.58 -5.58 0.99
C THR A 20 16.44 -4.45 1.58
N ARG A 21 16.13 -3.20 1.25
CA ARG A 21 16.87 -2.00 1.67
C ARG A 21 15.94 -0.80 1.75
N ASP A 22 16.37 0.24 2.45
CA ASP A 22 15.66 1.52 2.51
C ASP A 22 15.34 2.03 1.09
N THR A 23 14.05 2.28 0.86
CA THR A 23 13.52 2.53 -0.48
C THR A 23 12.47 3.64 -0.42
N ILE A 24 12.60 4.63 -1.30
CA ILE A 24 11.52 5.57 -1.62
C ILE A 24 10.83 5.06 -2.87
N ALA A 25 9.54 4.76 -2.77
CA ALA A 25 8.74 4.27 -3.89
C ALA A 25 7.61 5.25 -4.22
N VAL A 26 7.60 5.75 -5.47
CA VAL A 26 6.48 6.52 -6.00
C VAL A 26 5.48 5.55 -6.64
N THR A 27 4.25 5.55 -6.16
CA THR A 27 3.21 4.62 -6.61
C THR A 27 1.87 5.32 -6.80
N HIS A 28 0.94 4.67 -7.47
CA HIS A 28 -0.45 5.13 -7.52
C HIS A 28 -1.21 4.75 -6.24
N GLY A 29 -2.31 5.46 -5.97
CA GLY A 29 -3.13 5.22 -4.78
C GLY A 29 -3.62 3.78 -4.62
N GLY A 30 -3.83 3.03 -5.71
CA GLY A 30 -4.20 1.62 -5.63
C GLY A 30 -3.15 0.76 -4.91
N ILE A 31 -1.86 0.97 -5.21
CA ILE A 31 -0.76 0.25 -4.55
C ILE A 31 -0.69 0.66 -3.08
N ASN A 32 -0.73 1.97 -2.79
CA ASN A 32 -0.72 2.47 -1.42
C ASN A 32 -1.82 1.84 -0.56
N ARG A 33 -3.05 1.75 -1.08
CA ARG A 33 -4.19 1.11 -0.40
C ARG A 33 -3.98 -0.37 -0.15
N CYS A 34 -3.49 -1.11 -1.15
CA CYS A 34 -3.21 -2.53 -0.98
C CYS A 34 -2.14 -2.79 0.08
N LEU A 35 -1.06 -1.99 0.10
CA LEU A 35 -0.01 -2.10 1.10
C LEU A 35 -0.53 -1.77 2.50
N ARG A 36 -1.27 -0.66 2.66
CA ARG A 36 -1.88 -0.28 3.94
C ARG A 36 -2.90 -1.30 4.43
N CYS A 37 -3.77 -1.81 3.56
CA CYS A 37 -4.74 -2.84 3.93
C CYS A 37 -4.05 -4.09 4.51
N HIS A 38 -2.87 -4.44 4.00
CA HIS A 38 -2.09 -5.56 4.52
C HIS A 38 -1.31 -5.22 5.80
N LEU A 39 -0.59 -4.10 5.81
CA LEU A 39 0.30 -3.71 6.92
C LEU A 39 -0.48 -3.22 8.16
N GLU A 40 -1.64 -2.62 7.97
CA GLU A 40 -2.52 -2.11 9.03
C GLU A 40 -3.63 -3.12 9.41
N ASP A 41 -3.60 -4.35 8.86
CA ASP A 41 -4.59 -5.41 9.06
C ASP A 41 -6.05 -4.94 8.89
N LEU A 42 -6.32 -4.20 7.81
CA LEU A 42 -7.63 -3.60 7.57
C LEU A 42 -8.55 -4.55 6.79
N PRO A 43 -9.88 -4.46 6.98
CA PRO A 43 -10.84 -5.23 6.20
C PRO A 43 -10.69 -4.94 4.71
N ARG A 44 -10.69 -6.00 3.88
CA ARG A 44 -10.59 -5.87 2.41
C ARG A 44 -11.71 -5.00 1.81
N SER A 45 -12.88 -4.93 2.46
CA SER A 45 -13.99 -4.06 2.04
C SER A 45 -13.61 -2.59 2.07
N GLU A 46 -12.69 -2.18 2.95
CA GLU A 46 -12.30 -0.79 3.12
C GLU A 46 -11.23 -0.34 2.12
N VAL A 47 -10.56 -1.27 1.43
CA VAL A 47 -9.38 -0.95 0.60
C VAL A 47 -9.67 0.13 -0.44
N ALA A 48 -10.85 0.09 -1.08
CA ALA A 48 -11.24 1.06 -2.09
C ALA A 48 -11.58 2.45 -1.51
N HIS A 49 -11.93 2.49 -0.22
CA HIS A 49 -12.37 3.68 0.50
C HIS A 49 -11.24 4.38 1.26
N LEU A 50 -10.10 3.71 1.43
CA LEU A 50 -8.92 4.29 2.07
C LEU A 50 -8.49 5.58 1.38
N LYS A 51 -8.39 6.65 2.18
CA LYS A 51 -7.83 7.93 1.75
C LYS A 51 -6.33 7.78 1.47
N VAL A 52 -5.89 8.39 0.38
CA VAL A 52 -4.48 8.50 -0.02
C VAL A 52 -4.20 9.99 -0.24
N PRO A 53 -3.74 10.71 0.78
CA PRO A 53 -3.32 12.11 0.65
C PRO A 53 -2.28 12.23 -0.47
N GLN A 54 -2.39 13.28 -1.29
CA GLN A 54 -1.49 13.52 -2.43
C GLN A 54 -0.29 14.39 -2.05
N ASP A 55 -0.32 14.96 -0.85
CA ASP A 55 0.62 15.93 -0.29
C ASP A 55 1.48 15.33 0.83
N LYS A 56 1.44 14.01 1.03
CA LYS A 56 2.12 13.32 2.12
C LYS A 56 2.88 12.09 1.66
N VAL A 57 3.85 11.67 2.46
CA VAL A 57 4.57 10.42 2.28
C VAL A 57 4.12 9.42 3.35
N LEU A 58 3.77 8.21 2.91
CA LEU A 58 3.54 7.08 3.82
C LEU A 58 4.90 6.49 4.19
N VAL A 59 5.27 6.61 5.46
CA VAL A 59 6.44 5.95 6.05
C VAL A 59 6.02 4.58 6.56
N ILE A 60 6.82 3.57 6.22
CA ILE A 60 6.68 2.20 6.73
C ILE A 60 7.98 1.90 7.48
N ASP A 61 7.88 1.68 8.79
CA ASP A 61 9.04 1.35 9.63
C ASP A 61 8.64 0.29 10.66
N ASN A 62 9.43 -0.79 10.74
CA ASN A 62 9.20 -1.90 11.68
C ASN A 62 7.74 -2.40 11.73
N GLY A 63 7.11 -2.53 10.56
CA GLY A 63 5.72 -2.98 10.42
C GLY A 63 4.67 -1.94 10.82
N LYS A 64 5.06 -0.71 11.15
CA LYS A 64 4.16 0.40 11.45
C LYS A 64 4.08 1.36 10.28
N THR A 65 2.91 1.97 10.11
CA THR A 65 2.68 3.00 9.09
C THR A 65 2.45 4.37 9.73
N GLY A 66 2.91 5.42 9.06
CA GLY A 66 2.71 6.80 9.48
C GLY A 66 2.76 7.77 8.30
N TRP A 67 2.05 8.89 8.39
CA TRP A 67 2.10 9.94 7.37
C TRP A 67 3.01 11.07 7.82
N VAL A 68 3.93 11.48 6.94
CA VAL A 68 4.75 12.69 7.09
C VAL A 68 4.44 13.69 6.00
#